data_AF-A0A392MV63-F1
#
_entry.id   AF-A0A392MV63-F1
#
_cell.length_a   1.000
_cell.length_b   1.000
_cell.length_c   1.000
_cell.angle_alpha   90.00
_cell.angle_beta   90.00
_cell.angle_gamma   90.00
#
_symmetry.space_group_name_H-M   'P 1'
#
loop_
_entity.id
_entity.type
_entity.pdbx_description
1 polymer ?
#
loop_
_entity_poly.entity_id
_entity_poly.type
_entity_poly.pdbx_seq_one_letter_code
_entity_poly.pdbx_strand_id
1 'polypeptide(L)'
;MVMGAPLEDARHLAQRYDRMRQDAEAQAKVRETPGNAENAMKLEAAETKLQDLKANMAILGKEAAAAMTAVEAQQQRLTLQRLIAMVEAERAYHQRVLQILDHLEGEASDGISSSTFHSILHIEMISERQRIEAPPTPSVDNSMPPPPSYEEVNGVYASQDHNGITDSMGYFLGEVLFPYHAESEVELNLSVGDYI
;
A
#
# COMPACT_ATOMS: atom_id res chain seq x y z
N MET A 1 -10.60 20.77 3.65
CA MET A 1 -10.95 22.19 3.88
C MET A 1 -12.38 22.40 3.45
N VAL A 2 -13.18 23.12 4.25
CA VAL A 2 -14.49 23.62 3.82
C VAL A 2 -14.22 24.67 2.76
N MET A 3 -14.31 24.29 1.49
CA MET A 3 -14.25 25.22 0.36
C MET A 3 -15.68 25.38 -0.13
N GLY A 4 -16.20 26.60 -0.15
CA GLY A 4 -17.53 26.93 -0.66
C GLY A 4 -18.29 28.00 0.13
N ALA A 5 -19.55 28.18 -0.25
CA ALA A 5 -20.46 29.24 0.19
C ALA A 5 -20.46 29.57 1.70
N PRO A 6 -20.42 28.60 2.64
CA PRO A 6 -20.42 28.92 4.08
C PRO A 6 -19.18 29.71 4.55
N LEU A 7 -18.01 29.42 3.97
CA LEU A 7 -16.76 30.13 4.29
C LEU A 7 -16.76 31.53 3.68
N GLU A 8 -17.31 31.67 2.48
CA GLU A 8 -17.47 32.96 1.79
C GLU A 8 -18.48 33.86 2.53
N ASP A 9 -19.62 33.33 2.95
CA ASP A 9 -20.62 34.05 3.72
C ASP A 9 -20.07 34.53 5.07
N ALA A 10 -19.34 33.67 5.80
CA ALA A 10 -18.69 34.06 7.06
C ALA A 10 -17.66 35.19 6.87
N ARG A 11 -16.89 35.16 5.77
CA ARG A 11 -15.93 36.22 5.42
C ARG A 11 -16.63 37.53 5.06
N HIS A 12 -17.71 37.46 4.29
CA HIS A 12 -18.50 38.64 3.95
C HIS A 12 -19.10 39.32 5.19
N LEU A 13 -19.56 38.51 6.15
CA LEU A 13 -20.11 39.01 7.39
C LEU A 13 -19.05 39.65 8.29
N ALA A 14 -17.87 39.02 8.41
CA ALA A 14 -16.72 39.59 9.11
C ALA A 14 -16.26 40.91 8.48
N GLN A 15 -16.20 40.97 7.14
CA GLN A 15 -15.83 42.20 6.44
C GLN A 15 -16.84 43.33 6.65
N ARG A 16 -18.15 43.01 6.69
CA ARG A 16 -19.20 43.99 7.01
C ARG A 16 -19.08 44.48 8.44
N TYR A 17 -18.71 43.60 9.38
CA TYR A 17 -18.46 43.98 10.77
C TYR A 17 -17.30 44.98 10.86
N ASP A 18 -16.19 44.70 10.19
CA ASP A 18 -15.02 45.57 10.20
C ASP A 18 -15.32 46.94 9.61
N ARG A 19 -16.08 47.02 8.51
CA ARG A 19 -16.52 48.31 7.94
C ARG A 19 -17.43 49.07 8.89
N MET A 20 -18.42 48.42 9.47
CA MET A 20 -19.36 49.06 10.40
C MET A 20 -18.66 49.56 11.66
N ARG A 21 -17.64 48.84 12.12
CA ARG A 21 -16.77 49.28 13.21
C ARG A 21 -15.99 50.53 12.84
N GLN A 22 -15.38 50.57 11.65
CA GLN A 22 -14.67 51.76 11.17
C GLN A 22 -15.59 52.97 11.05
N ASP A 23 -16.81 52.79 10.56
CA ASP A 23 -17.82 53.86 10.48
C ASP A 23 -18.23 54.38 11.87
N ALA A 24 -18.38 53.48 12.85
CA ALA A 24 -18.65 53.86 14.23
C ALA A 24 -17.47 54.63 14.87
N GLU A 25 -16.22 54.22 14.62
CA GLU A 25 -15.02 54.92 15.06
C GLU A 25 -14.89 56.31 14.40
N ALA A 26 -15.26 56.45 13.11
CA ALA A 26 -15.30 57.72 12.41
C ALA A 26 -16.37 58.67 12.97
N GLN A 27 -17.58 58.16 13.24
CA GLN A 27 -18.66 58.94 13.84
C GLN A 27 -18.31 59.40 15.27
N ALA A 28 -17.60 58.57 16.04
CA ALA A 28 -17.10 58.93 17.36
C ALA A 28 -16.03 60.05 17.33
N LYS A 29 -15.19 60.09 16.27
CA LYS A 29 -14.21 61.17 16.08
C LYS A 29 -14.84 62.51 15.68
N VAL A 30 -15.91 62.49 14.87
CA VAL A 30 -16.64 63.72 14.49
C VAL A 30 -17.28 64.40 15.72
N ARG A 31 -17.64 63.60 16.74
CA ARG A 31 -18.13 64.08 18.05
C ARG A 31 -17.07 64.86 18.86
N GLU A 32 -15.78 64.60 18.70
CA GLU A 32 -14.72 65.23 19.52
C GLU A 32 -14.33 66.65 19.07
N THR A 33 -14.93 67.17 17.99
CA THR A 33 -14.66 68.52 17.47
C THR A 33 -15.42 69.60 18.28
N PRO A 34 -14.75 70.57 18.94
CA PRO A 34 -15.43 71.52 19.82
C PRO A 34 -15.94 72.76 19.06
N GLY A 35 -17.18 73.20 19.34
CA GLY A 35 -17.61 74.59 19.13
C GLY A 35 -19.04 74.83 18.65
N ASN A 36 -19.82 75.56 19.47
CA ASN A 36 -21.04 76.34 19.19
C ASN A 36 -22.42 75.74 19.60
N ALA A 37 -23.33 76.61 20.08
CA ALA A 37 -24.60 76.28 20.71
C ALA A 37 -25.67 75.65 19.78
N GLU A 38 -25.51 75.77 18.45
CA GLU A 38 -26.28 75.01 17.45
C GLU A 38 -25.95 73.50 17.44
N ASN A 39 -24.92 73.07 18.18
CA ASN A 39 -24.50 71.68 18.22
C ASN A 39 -25.42 70.78 19.05
N ALA A 40 -26.29 71.30 19.91
CA ALA A 40 -27.08 70.44 20.80
C ALA A 40 -27.98 69.46 20.03
N MET A 41 -28.78 69.94 19.05
CA MET A 41 -29.62 69.07 18.22
C MET A 41 -28.80 68.17 17.27
N LYS A 42 -27.68 68.67 16.73
CA LYS A 42 -26.78 67.88 15.87
C LYS A 42 -26.05 66.79 16.66
N LEU A 43 -25.72 67.06 17.92
CA LEU A 43 -25.10 66.13 18.86
C LEU A 43 -26.09 65.05 19.26
N GLU A 44 -27.33 65.42 19.58
CA GLU A 44 -28.40 64.46 19.87
C GLU A 44 -28.66 63.53 18.68
N ALA A 45 -28.75 64.07 17.46
CA ALA A 45 -28.88 63.27 16.23
C ALA A 45 -27.65 62.39 15.93
N ALA A 46 -26.44 62.85 16.28
CA ALA A 46 -25.22 62.05 16.16
C ALA A 46 -25.15 60.95 17.23
N GLU A 47 -25.69 61.19 18.42
CA GLU A 47 -25.73 60.24 19.53
C GLU A 47 -26.72 59.11 19.27
N THR A 48 -27.92 59.41 18.77
CA THR A 48 -28.89 58.38 18.35
C THR A 48 -28.31 57.52 17.23
N LYS A 49 -27.71 58.14 16.20
CA LYS A 49 -27.05 57.40 15.10
C LYS A 49 -25.90 56.52 15.59
N LEU A 50 -25.11 56.98 16.57
CA LEU A 50 -24.04 56.18 17.16
C LEU A 50 -24.59 55.00 17.95
N GLN A 51 -25.67 55.20 18.72
CA GLN A 51 -26.35 54.12 19.44
C GLN A 51 -26.88 53.07 18.46
N ASP A 52 -27.50 53.49 17.35
CA ASP A 52 -27.98 52.59 16.29
C ASP A 52 -26.84 51.81 15.64
N LEU A 53 -25.73 52.48 15.29
CA LEU A 53 -24.53 51.82 14.75
C LEU A 53 -23.95 50.81 15.74
N LYS A 54 -23.92 51.13 17.02
CA LYS A 54 -23.43 50.23 18.07
C LYS A 54 -24.33 49.01 18.24
N ALA A 55 -25.64 49.18 18.19
CA ALA A 55 -26.60 48.08 18.23
C ALA A 55 -26.46 47.16 17.02
N ASN A 56 -26.36 47.73 15.81
CA ASN A 56 -26.14 46.98 14.57
C ASN A 56 -24.80 46.24 14.57
N MET A 57 -23.73 46.88 15.05
CA MET A 57 -22.41 46.26 15.19
C MET A 57 -22.46 45.07 16.16
N ALA A 58 -23.20 45.18 17.26
CA ALA A 58 -23.35 44.09 18.23
C ALA A 58 -24.11 42.89 17.64
N ILE A 59 -25.13 43.12 16.82
CA ILE A 59 -25.87 42.05 16.13
C ILE A 59 -24.96 41.39 15.09
N LEU A 60 -24.37 42.18 14.21
CA LEU A 60 -23.54 41.67 13.13
C LEU A 60 -22.29 40.94 13.65
N GLY A 61 -21.72 41.40 14.77
CA GLY A 61 -20.61 40.72 15.44
C GLY A 61 -21.00 39.35 16.01
N LYS A 62 -22.22 39.22 16.56
CA LYS A 62 -22.75 37.92 17.01
C LYS A 62 -22.96 36.97 15.84
N GLU A 63 -23.54 37.46 14.75
CA GLU A 63 -23.75 36.66 13.54
C GLU A 63 -22.40 36.22 12.93
N ALA A 64 -21.41 37.11 12.87
CA ALA A 64 -20.07 36.80 12.35
C ALA A 64 -19.37 35.73 13.20
N ALA A 65 -19.44 35.86 14.54
CA ALA A 65 -18.90 34.86 15.45
C ALA A 65 -19.59 33.50 15.26
N ALA A 66 -20.93 33.49 15.22
CA ALA A 66 -21.71 32.26 15.03
C ALA A 66 -21.41 31.58 13.68
N ALA A 67 -21.31 32.35 12.59
CA ALA A 67 -20.99 31.84 11.27
C ALA A 67 -19.58 31.22 11.23
N MET A 68 -18.57 31.86 11.83
CA MET A 68 -17.22 31.31 11.89
C MET A 68 -17.16 30.02 12.72
N THR A 69 -17.82 29.98 13.88
CA THR A 69 -17.90 28.76 14.71
C THR A 69 -18.59 27.61 13.96
N ALA A 70 -19.65 27.90 13.19
CA ALA A 70 -20.34 26.90 12.39
C ALA A 70 -19.44 26.34 11.28
N VAL A 71 -18.65 27.19 10.60
CA VAL A 71 -17.68 26.75 9.58
C VAL A 71 -16.60 25.85 10.19
N GLU A 72 -16.09 26.19 11.38
CA GLU A 72 -15.07 25.38 12.06
C GLU A 72 -15.61 24.00 12.46
N ALA A 73 -16.82 23.95 13.04
CA ALA A 73 -17.49 22.70 13.37
C ALA A 73 -17.74 21.84 12.12
N GLN A 74 -18.17 22.45 11.01
CA GLN A 74 -18.34 21.76 9.73
C GLN A 74 -17.01 21.20 9.22
N GLN A 75 -15.91 21.97 9.33
CA GLN A 75 -14.58 21.54 8.91
C GLN A 75 -14.08 20.35 9.73
N GLN A 76 -14.24 20.39 11.04
CA GLN A 76 -13.87 19.27 11.92
C GLN A 76 -14.66 18.01 11.56
N ARG A 77 -15.99 18.13 11.39
CA ARG A 77 -16.86 17.01 11.01
C ARG A 77 -16.46 16.39 9.67
N LEU A 78 -16.29 17.20 8.62
CA LEU A 78 -15.91 16.70 7.30
C LEU A 78 -14.51 16.09 7.29
N THR A 79 -13.58 16.64 8.06
CA THR A 79 -12.23 16.10 8.19
C THR A 79 -12.26 14.73 8.84
N LEU A 80 -13.01 14.58 9.95
CA LEU A 80 -13.18 13.31 10.62
C LEU A 80 -13.83 12.27 9.70
N GLN A 81 -14.89 12.62 8.98
CA GLN A 81 -15.55 11.70 8.03
C GLN A 81 -14.58 11.21 6.95
N ARG A 82 -13.72 12.08 6.42
CA ARG A 82 -12.70 11.69 5.42
C ARG A 82 -11.66 10.75 5.99
N LEU A 83 -11.20 10.99 7.23
CA LEU A 83 -10.25 10.11 7.91
C LEU A 83 -10.84 8.73 8.17
N ILE A 84 -12.08 8.66 8.65
CA ILE A 84 -12.80 7.39 8.86
C ILE A 84 -12.89 6.62 7.55
N ALA A 85 -13.38 7.26 6.48
CA ALA A 85 -13.52 6.60 5.18
C ALA A 85 -12.17 6.10 4.61
N MET A 86 -11.09 6.85 4.82
CA MET A 86 -9.74 6.45 4.40
C MET A 86 -9.26 5.20 5.14
N VAL A 87 -9.39 5.20 6.47
CA VAL A 87 -8.97 4.07 7.32
C VAL A 87 -9.82 2.83 7.04
N GLU A 88 -11.12 3.00 6.81
CA GLU A 88 -12.01 1.89 6.44
C GLU A 88 -11.65 1.31 5.06
N ALA A 89 -11.30 2.16 4.09
CA ALA A 89 -10.85 1.70 2.77
C ALA A 89 -9.52 0.94 2.85
N GLU A 90 -8.57 1.42 3.65
CA GLU A 90 -7.28 0.74 3.87
C GLU A 90 -7.48 -0.61 4.55
N ARG A 91 -8.34 -0.67 5.59
CA ARG A 91 -8.71 -1.93 6.24
C ARG A 91 -9.34 -2.91 5.24
N ALA A 92 -10.27 -2.45 4.42
CA ALA A 92 -10.92 -3.29 3.41
C ALA A 92 -9.93 -3.79 2.35
N TYR A 93 -8.98 -2.93 1.94
CA TYR A 93 -7.92 -3.29 1.02
C TYR A 93 -7.04 -4.42 1.59
N HIS A 94 -6.53 -4.26 2.81
CA HIS A 94 -5.71 -5.30 3.46
C HIS A 94 -6.50 -6.60 3.69
N GLN A 95 -7.77 -6.52 4.09
CA GLN A 95 -8.62 -7.71 4.19
C GLN A 95 -8.77 -8.44 2.86
N ARG A 96 -8.89 -7.70 1.76
CA ARG A 96 -8.99 -8.31 0.43
C ARG A 96 -7.68 -8.93 -0.03
N VAL A 97 -6.55 -8.29 0.27
CA VAL A 97 -5.23 -8.87 0.00
C VAL A 97 -5.06 -10.19 0.75
N LEU A 98 -5.42 -10.24 2.03
CA LEU A 98 -5.35 -11.47 2.82
C LEU A 98 -6.23 -12.58 2.22
N GLN A 99 -7.47 -12.27 1.83
CA GLN A 99 -8.36 -13.25 1.18
C GLN A 99 -7.78 -13.83 -0.12
N ILE A 100 -7.08 -13.01 -0.90
CA ILE A 100 -6.42 -13.46 -2.14
C ILE A 100 -5.25 -14.39 -1.79
N LEU A 101 -4.43 -14.02 -0.81
CA LEU A 101 -3.30 -14.84 -0.38
C LEU A 101 -3.75 -16.20 0.16
N ASP A 102 -4.78 -16.23 1.01
CA ASP A 102 -5.36 -17.48 1.54
C ASP A 102 -5.87 -18.40 0.42
N HIS A 103 -6.48 -17.82 -0.62
CA HIS A 103 -6.98 -18.57 -1.77
C HIS A 103 -5.84 -19.17 -2.59
N LEU A 104 -4.80 -18.40 -2.87
CA LEU A 104 -3.62 -18.85 -3.61
C LEU A 104 -2.84 -19.93 -2.84
N GLU A 105 -2.74 -19.81 -1.52
CA GLU A 105 -2.14 -20.85 -0.67
C GLU A 105 -2.92 -22.17 -0.76
N GLY A 106 -4.26 -22.10 -0.70
CA GLY A 106 -5.12 -23.27 -0.86
C GLY A 106 -4.93 -23.95 -2.22
N GLU A 107 -4.92 -23.18 -3.31
CA GLU A 107 -4.71 -23.70 -4.67
C GLU A 107 -3.31 -24.34 -4.85
N ALA A 108 -2.27 -23.71 -4.29
CA ALA A 108 -0.92 -24.26 -4.32
C ALA A 108 -0.84 -25.60 -3.55
N SER A 109 -1.47 -25.68 -2.38
CA SER A 109 -1.48 -26.88 -1.54
C SER A 109 -2.26 -28.04 -2.19
N ASP A 110 -3.41 -27.75 -2.79
CA ASP A 110 -4.20 -28.73 -3.56
C ASP A 110 -3.44 -29.20 -4.80
N GLY A 111 -2.79 -28.28 -5.53
CA GLY A 111 -1.97 -28.58 -6.70
C GLY A 111 -0.78 -29.49 -6.36
N ILE A 112 -0.05 -29.18 -5.29
CA ILE A 112 1.07 -29.99 -4.80
C ILE A 112 0.58 -31.38 -4.38
N SER A 113 -0.53 -31.45 -3.66
CA SER A 113 -1.13 -32.72 -3.25
C SER A 113 -1.51 -33.58 -4.45
N SER A 114 -2.23 -33.00 -5.42
CA SER A 114 -2.64 -33.69 -6.64
C SER A 114 -1.44 -34.19 -7.47
N SER A 115 -0.40 -33.36 -7.61
CA SER A 115 0.84 -33.74 -8.30
C SER A 115 1.53 -34.91 -7.59
N THR A 116 1.64 -34.83 -6.26
CA THR A 116 2.27 -35.86 -5.43
C THR A 116 1.50 -37.19 -5.51
N PHE A 117 0.16 -37.15 -5.42
CA PHE A 117 -0.68 -38.33 -5.62
C PHE A 117 -0.48 -38.94 -7.01
N HIS A 118 -0.42 -38.12 -8.06
CA HIS A 118 -0.18 -38.61 -9.41
C HIS A 118 1.19 -39.28 -9.55
N SER A 119 2.25 -38.69 -8.98
CA SER A 119 3.59 -39.30 -8.96
C SER A 119 3.63 -40.62 -8.20
N ILE A 120 2.98 -40.72 -7.03
CA ILE A 120 2.92 -41.96 -6.24
C ILE A 120 2.22 -43.08 -7.03
N LEU A 121 1.06 -42.78 -7.64
CA LEU A 121 0.34 -43.76 -8.46
C LEU A 121 1.17 -44.21 -9.67
N HIS A 122 1.91 -43.30 -10.30
CA HIS A 122 2.78 -43.63 -11.42
C HIS A 122 3.93 -44.57 -10.99
N ILE A 123 4.54 -44.33 -9.83
CA ILE A 123 5.57 -45.21 -9.26
C ILE A 123 5.00 -46.61 -8.99
N GLU A 124 3.81 -46.69 -8.39
CA GLU A 124 3.15 -47.95 -8.06
C GLU A 124 2.79 -48.75 -9.33
N MET A 125 2.29 -48.08 -10.38
CA MET A 125 2.02 -48.71 -11.67
C MET A 125 3.29 -49.27 -12.34
N ILE A 126 4.42 -48.57 -12.26
CA ILE A 126 5.70 -49.07 -12.80
C ILE A 126 6.18 -50.28 -12.00
N SER A 127 6.07 -50.22 -10.67
CA SER A 127 6.49 -51.31 -9.79
C SER A 127 5.65 -52.58 -10.02
N GLU A 128 4.33 -52.46 -10.19
CA GLU A 128 3.46 -53.60 -10.50
C GLU A 128 3.77 -54.20 -11.88
N ARG A 129 4.08 -53.37 -12.88
CA ARG A 129 4.55 -53.86 -14.19
C ARG A 129 5.84 -54.66 -14.09
N GLN A 130 6.82 -54.19 -13.33
CA GLN A 130 8.09 -54.91 -13.10
C GLN A 130 7.88 -56.22 -12.32
N ARG A 131 6.93 -56.25 -11.37
CA ARG A 131 6.58 -57.45 -10.61
C ARG A 131 5.98 -58.54 -11.52
N ILE A 132 5.16 -58.16 -12.48
CA ILE A 132 4.51 -59.09 -13.43
C ILE A 132 5.51 -59.57 -14.51
N GLU A 133 6.51 -58.76 -14.85
CA GLU A 133 7.53 -59.04 -15.88
C GLU A 133 8.78 -59.77 -15.33
N ALA A 134 8.80 -60.13 -14.04
CA ALA A 134 9.88 -60.96 -13.48
C ALA A 134 9.82 -62.40 -14.04
N PRO A 135 10.94 -62.96 -14.55
CA PRO A 135 10.96 -64.29 -15.14
C PRO A 135 10.73 -65.37 -14.06
N PRO A 136 10.13 -66.53 -14.41
CA PRO A 136 9.85 -67.58 -13.44
C PRO A 136 11.16 -68.12 -12.87
N THR A 137 11.28 -68.12 -11.54
CA THR A 137 12.38 -68.76 -10.81
C THR A 137 12.36 -70.27 -11.07
N PRO A 138 13.42 -70.90 -11.61
CA PRO A 138 13.53 -72.34 -11.64
C PRO A 138 14.24 -72.86 -10.39
N SER A 139 13.70 -73.96 -9.90
CA SER A 139 14.11 -74.78 -8.76
C SER A 139 15.51 -75.40 -8.91
N VAL A 140 16.14 -75.58 -7.75
CA VAL A 140 17.38 -76.32 -7.43
C VAL A 140 17.38 -77.75 -8.02
N ASP A 141 18.48 -78.20 -8.66
CA ASP A 141 19.32 -79.36 -8.25
C ASP A 141 20.41 -79.78 -9.30
N ASN A 142 21.56 -80.24 -8.77
CA ASN A 142 22.62 -81.10 -9.32
C ASN A 142 23.81 -80.63 -10.23
N SER A 143 24.97 -80.46 -9.55
CA SER A 143 26.35 -81.00 -9.82
C SER A 143 27.12 -80.73 -11.13
N MET A 144 28.20 -79.91 -11.06
CA MET A 144 29.65 -80.28 -11.22
C MET A 144 30.56 -79.00 -11.38
N PRO A 145 31.82 -78.93 -10.86
CA PRO A 145 32.68 -77.73 -10.88
C PRO A 145 33.83 -77.81 -11.95
N PRO A 146 34.79 -76.85 -12.07
CA PRO A 146 35.02 -75.94 -13.22
C PRO A 146 36.33 -76.23 -14.04
N PRO A 147 36.76 -75.33 -14.95
CA PRO A 147 38.19 -74.95 -14.98
C PRO A 147 38.47 -73.42 -15.06
N PRO A 148 39.67 -72.92 -14.65
CA PRO A 148 39.96 -71.50 -14.42
C PRO A 148 40.71 -70.75 -15.57
N SER A 149 40.92 -69.45 -15.33
CA SER A 149 41.27 -68.25 -16.16
C SER A 149 42.59 -68.18 -16.94
N TYR A 150 42.68 -67.22 -17.90
CA TYR A 150 43.81 -66.31 -18.27
C TYR A 150 43.44 -65.57 -19.60
N GLU A 151 43.37 -64.23 -19.72
CA GLU A 151 44.47 -63.27 -19.96
C GLU A 151 44.01 -61.82 -19.72
N GLU A 152 44.73 -61.13 -18.85
CA GLU A 152 44.79 -59.66 -18.75
C GLU A 152 46.02 -59.24 -19.56
N VAL A 153 45.87 -58.39 -20.60
CA VAL A 153 46.87 -57.41 -21.09
C VAL A 153 46.37 -56.68 -22.35
N ASN A 154 46.06 -55.40 -22.14
CA ASN A 154 46.55 -54.24 -22.91
C ASN A 154 45.87 -53.83 -24.23
N GLY A 155 45.15 -52.72 -24.13
CA GLY A 155 44.81 -51.79 -25.21
C GLY A 155 44.62 -50.38 -24.63
N VAL A 156 45.74 -49.74 -24.29
CA VAL A 156 45.87 -48.35 -23.82
C VAL A 156 45.78 -47.36 -25.00
N TYR A 157 45.48 -46.09 -24.66
CA TYR A 157 45.51 -44.81 -25.41
C TYR A 157 44.13 -44.31 -25.87
N ALA A 158 43.62 -43.14 -25.42
CA ALA A 158 44.32 -41.93 -24.97
C ALA A 158 43.70 -41.28 -23.71
N SER A 159 44.61 -40.91 -22.82
CA SER A 159 44.51 -39.95 -21.71
C SER A 159 44.86 -38.54 -22.18
N GLN A 160 44.09 -37.51 -21.81
CA GLN A 160 44.50 -36.08 -21.64
C GLN A 160 43.23 -35.23 -21.41
N ASP A 161 43.03 -34.39 -20.39
CA ASP A 161 43.90 -33.79 -19.40
C ASP A 161 43.16 -33.63 -18.05
N HIS A 162 43.79 -34.10 -16.98
CA HIS A 162 43.69 -33.46 -15.68
C HIS A 162 45.03 -32.78 -15.46
N ASN A 163 45.05 -31.45 -15.52
CA ASN A 163 46.02 -30.72 -14.70
C ASN A 163 45.54 -29.30 -14.37
N GLY A 164 45.41 -29.07 -13.07
CA GLY A 164 45.73 -27.78 -12.44
C GLY A 164 44.71 -26.67 -12.61
N ILE A 165 43.80 -26.55 -11.64
CA ILE A 165 43.81 -25.48 -10.63
C ILE A 165 42.56 -25.72 -9.78
N THR A 166 42.79 -26.16 -8.54
CA THR A 166 41.80 -26.05 -7.47
C THR A 166 41.61 -24.55 -7.21
N ASP A 167 40.61 -23.91 -7.81
CA ASP A 167 40.14 -22.62 -7.28
C ASP A 167 38.69 -22.33 -7.70
N SER A 168 37.87 -22.03 -6.68
CA SER A 168 36.42 -21.87 -6.70
C SER A 168 35.60 -23.11 -7.08
N MET A 169 35.35 -23.98 -6.10
CA MET A 169 34.07 -24.69 -6.08
C MET A 169 33.00 -23.60 -5.89
N GLY A 170 32.52 -23.03 -6.98
CA GLY A 170 31.51 -21.98 -6.98
C GLY A 170 30.24 -22.54 -6.37
N TYR A 171 29.99 -22.25 -5.10
CA TYR A 171 28.73 -22.57 -4.45
C TYR A 171 27.65 -21.76 -5.16
N PHE A 172 26.79 -22.44 -5.90
CA PHE A 172 25.55 -21.88 -6.41
C PHE A 172 24.42 -22.28 -5.44
N LEU A 173 23.56 -21.32 -5.15
CA LEU A 173 22.31 -21.45 -4.43
C LEU A 173 21.24 -22.17 -5.25
N GLY A 174 21.21 -22.00 -6.58
CA GLY A 174 20.27 -22.71 -7.47
C GLY A 174 20.33 -22.30 -8.94
N GLU A 175 19.60 -23.06 -9.78
CA GLU A 175 19.40 -22.77 -11.21
C GLU A 175 18.09 -22.00 -11.43
N VAL A 176 18.12 -20.97 -12.28
CA VAL A 176 16.96 -20.16 -12.62
C VAL A 176 16.02 -20.92 -13.56
N LEU A 177 14.79 -21.19 -13.10
CA LEU A 177 13.75 -21.87 -13.88
C LEU A 177 12.85 -20.92 -14.68
N PHE A 178 12.76 -19.65 -14.28
CA PHE A 178 11.92 -18.64 -14.92
C PHE A 178 12.69 -17.34 -15.12
N PRO A 179 12.55 -16.67 -16.28
CA PRO A 179 13.29 -15.45 -16.54
C PRO A 179 12.78 -14.30 -15.67
N TYR A 180 13.69 -13.43 -15.23
CA TYR A 180 13.40 -12.22 -14.47
C TYR A 180 14.01 -11.00 -15.17
N HIS A 181 13.19 -9.97 -15.38
CA HIS A 181 13.65 -8.70 -15.93
C HIS A 181 13.68 -7.65 -14.83
N ALA A 182 14.88 -7.14 -14.55
CA ALA A 182 15.14 -6.11 -13.55
C ALA A 182 14.43 -4.80 -13.92
N GLU A 183 13.74 -4.19 -12.96
CA GLU A 183 13.09 -2.88 -13.14
C GLU A 183 14.02 -1.70 -12.80
N SER A 184 15.17 -1.98 -12.20
CA SER A 184 16.15 -1.02 -11.70
C SER A 184 17.57 -1.38 -12.16
N GLU A 185 18.41 -0.38 -12.41
CA GLU A 185 19.82 -0.57 -12.83
C GLU A 185 20.70 -1.29 -11.80
N VAL A 186 20.19 -1.50 -10.58
CA VAL A 186 20.89 -2.20 -9.49
C VAL A 186 20.52 -3.69 -9.43
N GLU A 187 19.45 -4.10 -10.11
CA GLU A 187 18.99 -5.49 -10.13
C GLU A 187 19.60 -6.27 -11.30
N LEU A 188 19.82 -7.58 -11.11
CA LEU A 188 20.36 -8.46 -12.14
C LEU A 188 19.21 -9.05 -12.98
N ASN A 189 19.36 -9.03 -14.30
CA ASN A 189 18.48 -9.81 -15.19
C ASN A 189 18.88 -11.28 -15.10
N LEU A 190 17.89 -12.16 -15.02
CA LEU A 190 18.10 -13.60 -14.93
C LEU A 190 17.44 -14.31 -16.12
N SER A 191 18.19 -15.18 -16.76
CA SER A 191 17.74 -16.06 -17.85
C SER A 191 17.59 -17.49 -17.35
N VAL A 192 16.75 -18.28 -18.02
CA VAL A 192 16.58 -19.70 -17.68
C VAL A 192 17.89 -20.44 -17.91
N GLY A 193 18.35 -21.16 -16.90
CA GLY A 193 19.63 -21.87 -16.90
C GLY A 193 20.81 -21.08 -16.32
N ASP A 194 20.59 -19.85 -15.87
CA ASP A 194 21.59 -19.10 -15.10
C ASP A 194 21.73 -19.71 -13.69
N TYR A 195 22.96 -19.70 -13.15
CA TYR A 195 23.28 -20.19 -11.80
C TYR A 195 23.58 -19.01 -10.88
N ILE A 196 22.91 -18.97 -9.73
CA ILE A 196 23.07 -17.98 -8.65
C ILE A 196 23.57 -18.71 -7.42
#